data_AF-A0AB39V430-F1
#
_entry.id   AF-A0AB39V430-F1
#
_cell.length_a   1.000
_cell.length_b   1.000
_cell.length_c   1.000
_cell.angle_alpha   90.00
_cell.angle_beta   90.00
_cell.angle_gamma   90.00
#
_symmetry.space_group_name_H-M   'P 1'
#
loop_
_entity.id
_entity.type
_entity.pdbx_description
1 polymer ?
#
loop_
_entity_poly.entity_id
_entity_poly.type
_entity_poly.pdbx_seq_one_letter_code
_entity_poly.pdbx_strand_id
1 'polypeptide(L)'
;MKKLILALFIIFGTLSFSNIKYVIGVMNDNYEKPVISGVPDNGTIANFILGLSKYGEVTKYMYNNLSNSDKVEFIIEKHEEAALVSVLKTFEKNKYKGQIKVTEIAAAENKNIRQITTKNGWTYNIYSQLSELPGTVKIAGVNTKKGDFIKDLFKKLSKD
;
A
#
# COMPACT_ATOMS: atom_id res chain seq x y z
N MET A 1 51.41 1.25 7.64
CA MET A 1 50.79 2.37 6.91
C MET A 1 50.07 1.81 5.70
N LYS A 2 48.74 1.84 5.74
CA LYS A 2 47.85 2.61 4.86
C LYS A 2 47.73 2.00 3.45
N LYS A 3 46.46 1.76 3.07
CA LYS A 3 45.92 1.39 1.75
C LYS A 3 45.68 -0.10 1.55
N LEU A 4 44.48 -0.56 1.95
CA LEU A 4 43.62 -1.43 1.12
C LEU A 4 42.29 -1.82 1.80
N ILE A 5 41.89 -1.15 2.89
CA ILE A 5 40.51 -1.23 3.43
C ILE A 5 39.50 -0.48 2.52
N LEU A 6 39.95 0.22 1.48
CA LEU A 6 39.09 1.06 0.65
C LEU A 6 38.29 0.31 -0.43
N ALA A 7 38.53 -0.99 -0.64
CA ALA A 7 37.88 -1.74 -1.72
C ALA A 7 36.55 -2.43 -1.32
N LEU A 8 36.17 -2.45 -0.03
CA LEU A 8 34.91 -3.09 0.40
C LEU A 8 33.67 -2.18 0.28
N PHE A 9 33.85 -0.88 -0.03
CA PHE A 9 32.75 0.09 -0.10
C PHE A 9 32.20 0.33 -1.52
N ILE A 10 32.75 -0.32 -2.55
CA ILE A 10 32.42 0.01 -3.96
C ILE A 10 31.46 -1.01 -4.61
N ILE A 11 31.12 -2.12 -3.92
CA ILE A 11 30.14 -3.11 -4.43
C ILE A 11 28.73 -2.92 -3.83
N PHE A 12 28.54 -1.98 -2.90
CA PHE A 12 27.21 -1.57 -2.40
C PHE A 12 26.63 -0.35 -3.14
N GLY A 13 27.06 -0.15 -4.39
CA GLY A 13 26.46 0.84 -5.29
C GLY A 13 25.05 0.41 -5.70
N THR A 14 24.05 1.16 -5.23
CA THR A 14 22.60 1.06 -5.47
C THR A 14 21.77 0.22 -4.48
N LEU A 15 22.07 0.32 -3.18
CA LEU A 15 21.00 0.23 -2.19
C LEU A 15 20.19 1.55 -2.18
N SER A 16 19.49 1.86 -3.29
CA SER A 16 18.35 2.80 -3.24
C SER A 16 17.19 2.06 -2.60
N PHE A 17 17.30 1.84 -1.29
CA PHE A 17 16.15 1.49 -0.48
C PHE A 17 15.36 2.78 -0.21
N SER A 18 14.40 3.11 -1.06
CA SER A 18 13.23 3.81 -0.52
C SER A 18 12.53 2.79 0.39
N ASN A 19 12.90 2.73 1.67
CA ASN A 19 12.27 1.85 2.66
C ASN A 19 10.84 2.30 3.01
N ILE A 20 10.26 3.25 2.26
CA ILE A 20 8.92 3.77 2.51
C ILE A 20 7.91 2.83 1.87
N LYS A 21 6.99 2.41 2.72
CA LYS A 21 6.06 1.31 2.57
C LYS A 21 4.66 1.89 2.35
N TYR A 22 4.05 1.73 1.16
CA TYR A 22 2.86 2.52 0.76
C TYR A 22 1.54 1.74 0.70
N VAL A 23 0.49 2.31 1.31
CA VAL A 23 -0.90 1.91 1.07
C VAL A 23 -1.56 2.90 0.12
N ILE A 24 -2.13 2.39 -0.97
CA ILE A 24 -2.85 3.18 -1.97
C ILE A 24 -4.35 2.91 -1.81
N GLY A 25 -5.16 3.97 -1.79
CA GLY A 25 -6.61 3.92 -1.76
C GLY A 25 -7.22 4.69 -2.93
N VAL A 26 -8.15 4.07 -3.64
CA VAL A 26 -8.83 4.64 -4.81
C VAL A 26 -10.32 4.76 -4.51
N MET A 27 -10.86 5.96 -4.57
CA MET A 27 -12.28 6.24 -4.32
C MET A 27 -13.09 6.11 -5.60
N ASN A 28 -14.19 5.36 -5.58
CA ASN A 28 -15.17 5.30 -6.67
C ASN A 28 -14.55 5.08 -8.06
N ASP A 29 -13.54 4.19 -8.14
CA ASP A 29 -12.77 3.90 -9.36
C ASP A 29 -12.04 5.13 -9.98
N ASN A 30 -11.85 6.21 -9.22
CA ASN A 30 -11.13 7.41 -9.66
C ASN A 30 -9.61 7.26 -9.45
N TYR A 31 -8.94 6.69 -10.45
CA TYR A 31 -7.48 6.50 -10.46
C TYR A 31 -6.69 7.79 -10.74
N GLU A 32 -7.34 8.92 -11.05
CA GLU A 32 -6.63 10.19 -11.28
C GLU A 32 -6.13 10.84 -9.99
N LYS A 33 -6.79 10.53 -8.85
CA LYS A 33 -6.48 11.12 -7.54
C LYS A 33 -6.45 10.04 -6.45
N PRO A 34 -5.52 9.08 -6.51
CA PRO A 34 -5.36 8.09 -5.45
C PRO A 34 -4.94 8.77 -4.14
N VAL A 35 -5.48 8.29 -3.03
CA VAL A 35 -5.00 8.62 -1.68
C VAL A 35 -3.85 7.68 -1.36
N ILE A 36 -2.67 8.23 -1.08
CA ILE A 36 -1.46 7.45 -0.85
C ILE A 36 -0.89 7.83 0.50
N SER A 37 -0.51 6.82 1.30
CA SER A 37 0.16 7.04 2.57
C SER A 37 1.27 6.02 2.77
N GLY A 38 2.47 6.52 3.04
CA GLY A 38 3.63 5.73 3.40
C GLY A 38 3.72 5.48 4.90
N VAL A 39 4.25 4.33 5.30
CA VAL A 39 4.78 4.08 6.63
C VAL A 39 6.29 4.24 6.54
N PRO A 40 6.87 5.24 7.20
CA PRO A 40 8.33 5.32 7.28
C PRO A 40 8.86 4.13 8.12
N ASP A 41 10.00 3.57 7.72
CA ASP A 41 10.58 2.36 8.33
C ASP A 41 11.36 2.64 9.62
N ASN A 42 10.99 3.71 10.33
CA ASN A 42 11.59 4.14 11.57
C ASN A 42 11.12 3.22 12.72
N GLY A 43 11.91 2.16 12.92
CA GLY A 43 12.23 1.52 14.20
C GLY A 43 11.05 1.24 15.13
N THR A 44 10.62 -0.02 15.16
CA THR A 44 9.65 -0.63 16.08
C THR A 44 9.83 -0.26 17.57
N ILE A 45 11.03 0.18 17.95
CA ILE A 45 11.43 0.52 19.32
C ILE A 45 10.90 1.89 19.77
N ALA A 46 10.89 2.90 18.90
CA ALA A 46 10.44 4.25 19.29
C ALA A 46 8.91 4.31 19.50
N ASN A 47 8.15 3.63 18.64
CA ASN A 47 6.70 3.55 18.73
C ASN A 47 6.21 2.76 19.95
N PHE A 48 6.97 1.74 20.38
CA PHE A 48 6.70 0.99 21.60
C PHE A 48 6.92 1.84 22.86
N ILE A 49 7.97 2.68 22.90
CA ILE A 49 8.28 3.56 24.04
C ILE A 49 7.26 4.70 24.18
N LEU A 50 6.69 5.20 23.08
CA LEU A 50 5.77 6.35 23.07
C LEU A 50 4.28 5.96 23.14
N GLY A 51 3.93 4.67 23.16
CA GLY A 51 2.53 4.24 23.11
C GLY A 51 1.77 4.62 21.83
N LEU A 52 2.49 5.04 20.78
CA LEU A 52 1.93 5.41 19.49
C LEU A 52 1.72 4.15 18.65
N SER A 53 0.52 3.95 18.11
CA SER A 53 0.30 2.85 17.17
C SER A 53 1.18 3.10 15.93
N LYS A 54 2.06 2.14 15.60
CA LYS A 54 3.01 2.19 14.46
C LYS A 54 2.37 2.65 13.13
N TYR A 55 1.07 2.43 12.97
CA TYR A 55 0.31 2.77 11.75
C TYR A 55 -0.79 3.81 12.00
N GLY A 56 -0.82 4.49 13.14
CA GLY A 56 -1.92 5.34 13.57
C GLY A 56 -2.18 6.52 12.64
N GLU A 57 -1.11 7.22 12.25
CA GLU A 57 -1.20 8.36 11.34
C GLU A 57 -1.67 7.93 9.95
N VAL A 58 -1.04 6.88 9.38
CA VAL A 58 -1.46 6.26 8.11
C VAL A 58 -2.93 5.86 8.16
N THR A 59 -3.33 5.16 9.23
CA THR A 59 -4.69 4.68 9.41
C THR A 59 -5.70 5.83 9.46
N LYS A 60 -5.40 6.87 10.25
CA LYS A 60 -6.26 8.05 10.39
C LYS A 60 -6.35 8.82 9.08
N TYR A 61 -5.22 9.03 8.40
CA TYR A 61 -5.18 9.73 7.11
C TYR A 61 -5.99 8.98 6.05
N MET A 62 -5.75 7.67 5.89
CA MET A 62 -6.48 6.86 4.91
C MET A 62 -7.98 6.86 5.21
N TYR A 63 -8.38 6.63 6.47
CA TYR A 63 -9.79 6.62 6.85
C TYR A 63 -10.48 7.97 6.60
N ASN A 64 -9.86 9.08 7.02
CA ASN A 64 -10.45 10.41 6.86
C ASN A 64 -10.66 10.80 5.39
N ASN A 65 -9.73 10.40 4.51
CA ASN A 65 -9.83 10.75 3.09
C ASN A 65 -10.76 9.83 2.30
N LEU A 66 -10.95 8.58 2.75
CA LEU A 66 -11.64 7.55 1.94
C LEU A 66 -13.04 7.20 2.47
N SER A 67 -13.35 7.46 3.75
CA SER A 67 -14.56 6.94 4.42
C SER A 67 -15.89 7.51 3.93
N ASN A 68 -15.89 8.61 3.18
CA ASN A 68 -17.09 9.20 2.57
C ASN A 68 -17.40 8.64 1.16
N SER A 69 -16.61 7.70 0.67
CA SER A 69 -16.84 7.09 -0.66
C SER A 69 -17.90 5.98 -0.60
N ASP A 70 -18.52 5.68 -1.73
CA ASP A 70 -19.39 4.50 -1.87
C ASP A 70 -18.57 3.23 -2.12
N LYS A 71 -17.39 3.40 -2.71
CA LYS A 71 -16.46 2.32 -3.03
C LYS A 71 -15.02 2.76 -2.79
N VAL A 72 -14.24 1.90 -2.16
CA VAL A 72 -12.79 2.07 -1.98
C VAL A 72 -12.07 0.83 -2.49
N GLU A 73 -11.11 1.01 -3.39
CA GLU A 73 -10.14 -0.03 -3.73
C GLU A 73 -8.79 0.27 -3.05
N PHE A 74 -8.36 -0.62 -2.17
CA PHE A 74 -6.99 -0.62 -1.64
C PHE A 74 -6.07 -1.44 -2.53
N ILE A 75 -4.92 -0.87 -2.86
CA ILE A 75 -3.89 -1.50 -3.70
C ILE A 75 -2.59 -1.54 -2.91
N ILE A 76 -2.03 -2.73 -2.75
CA ILE A 76 -0.79 -2.95 -1.98
C ILE A 76 0.11 -3.99 -2.64
N GLU A 77 1.38 -3.96 -2.28
CA GLU A 77 2.31 -5.07 -2.47
C GLU A 77 2.53 -5.82 -1.14
N LYS A 78 3.01 -7.07 -1.20
CA LYS A 78 3.21 -7.99 -0.05
C LYS A 78 3.87 -7.37 1.20
N HIS A 79 4.67 -6.33 1.05
CA HIS A 79 5.45 -5.77 2.16
C HIS A 79 4.63 -4.85 3.10
N GLU A 80 3.35 -4.59 2.77
CA GLU A 80 2.47 -3.55 3.36
C GLU A 80 1.29 -4.07 4.19
N GLU A 81 1.24 -5.37 4.41
CA GLU A 81 0.09 -6.08 4.98
C GLU A 81 -0.36 -5.49 6.33
N ALA A 82 0.58 -5.16 7.23
CA ALA A 82 0.26 -4.70 8.58
C ALA A 82 -0.37 -3.29 8.60
N ALA A 83 0.07 -2.41 7.69
CA ALA A 83 -0.48 -1.07 7.55
C ALA A 83 -1.92 -1.15 7.02
N LEU A 84 -2.13 -1.92 5.95
CA LEU A 84 -3.47 -2.13 5.39
C LEU A 84 -4.40 -2.82 6.40
N VAL A 85 -3.94 -3.83 7.14
CA VAL A 85 -4.73 -4.47 8.20
C VAL A 85 -5.21 -3.46 9.24
N SER A 86 -4.37 -2.49 9.61
CA SER A 86 -4.75 -1.41 10.54
C SER A 86 -5.82 -0.47 9.96
N VAL A 87 -5.69 -0.14 8.67
CA VAL A 87 -6.69 0.63 7.92
C VAL A 87 -8.02 -0.14 7.87
N LEU A 88 -8.02 -1.40 7.42
CA LEU A 88 -9.23 -2.22 7.29
C LEU A 88 -9.96 -2.41 8.63
N LYS A 89 -9.23 -2.64 9.72
CA LYS A 89 -9.82 -2.71 11.08
C LYS A 89 -10.50 -1.40 11.48
N THR A 90 -10.00 -0.26 11.02
CA THR A 90 -10.61 1.05 11.30
C THR A 90 -11.89 1.25 10.49
N PHE A 91 -11.91 0.83 9.22
CA PHE A 91 -13.14 0.81 8.43
C PHE A 91 -14.22 -0.10 9.05
N GLU A 92 -13.82 -1.28 9.51
CA GLU A 92 -14.69 -2.23 10.21
C GLU A 92 -15.24 -1.62 11.51
N LYS A 93 -14.36 -1.08 12.37
CA LYS A 93 -14.74 -0.46 13.66
C LYS A 93 -15.76 0.66 13.48
N ASN A 94 -15.61 1.47 12.43
CA ASN A 94 -16.50 2.58 12.13
C ASN A 94 -17.71 2.17 11.26
N LYS A 95 -17.95 0.87 11.05
CA LYS A 95 -19.12 0.33 10.35
C LYS A 95 -19.33 0.93 8.96
N TYR A 96 -18.23 1.14 8.23
CA TYR A 96 -18.27 1.66 6.86
C TYR A 96 -19.26 0.87 5.99
N LYS A 97 -20.13 1.58 5.27
CA LYS A 97 -21.25 1.01 4.53
C LYS A 97 -20.97 0.83 3.03
N GLY A 98 -19.93 1.47 2.52
CA GLY A 98 -19.53 1.31 1.14
C GLY A 98 -18.86 -0.04 0.86
N GLN A 99 -18.56 -0.27 -0.41
CA GLN A 99 -17.83 -1.44 -0.86
C GLN A 99 -16.32 -1.23 -0.62
N ILE A 100 -15.66 -2.27 -0.13
CA ILE A 100 -14.20 -2.32 -0.10
C ILE A 100 -13.75 -3.46 -1.01
N LYS A 101 -12.76 -3.15 -1.84
CA LYS A 101 -11.98 -4.12 -2.59
C LYS A 101 -10.52 -3.99 -2.21
N VAL A 102 -9.86 -5.10 -1.96
CA VAL A 102 -8.42 -5.16 -1.78
C VAL A 102 -7.82 -5.87 -2.99
N THR A 103 -6.84 -5.24 -3.62
CA THR A 103 -6.02 -5.79 -4.69
C THR A 103 -4.58 -5.88 -4.18
N GLU A 104 -4.11 -7.09 -3.93
CA GLU A 104 -2.76 -7.33 -3.46
C GLU A 104 -1.90 -7.94 -4.57
N ILE A 105 -0.68 -7.41 -4.71
CA ILE A 105 0.35 -7.98 -5.57
C ILE A 105 1.32 -8.79 -4.71
N ALA A 106 1.11 -10.11 -4.71
CA ALA A 106 1.85 -11.05 -3.89
C ALA A 106 1.80 -12.48 -4.48
N ALA A 107 2.84 -13.25 -4.23
CA ALA A 107 2.90 -14.67 -4.61
C ALA A 107 2.03 -15.58 -3.72
N ALA A 108 1.63 -15.10 -2.54
CA ALA A 108 0.87 -15.88 -1.57
C ALA A 108 -0.11 -14.98 -0.82
N GLU A 109 -1.25 -15.55 -0.46
CA GLU A 109 -2.35 -14.85 0.20
C GLU A 109 -2.00 -14.38 1.63
N ASN A 110 -2.42 -13.17 1.97
CA ASN A 110 -2.44 -12.70 3.34
C ASN A 110 -3.71 -13.15 4.10
N LYS A 111 -3.53 -14.07 5.05
CA LYS A 111 -4.64 -14.64 5.84
C LYS A 111 -5.41 -13.59 6.65
N ASN A 112 -4.75 -12.54 7.16
CA ASN A 112 -5.40 -11.51 7.97
C ASN A 112 -6.32 -10.64 7.11
N ILE A 113 -5.84 -10.23 5.93
CA ILE A 113 -6.64 -9.46 4.96
C ILE A 113 -7.81 -10.32 4.47
N ARG A 114 -7.58 -11.59 4.12
CA ARG A 114 -8.67 -12.53 3.77
C ARG A 114 -9.73 -12.63 4.86
N GLN A 115 -9.31 -12.82 6.11
CA GLN A 115 -10.25 -12.95 7.21
C GLN A 115 -11.10 -11.69 7.41
N ILE A 116 -10.48 -10.51 7.43
CA ILE A 116 -11.20 -9.24 7.63
C ILE A 116 -12.15 -8.96 6.46
N THR A 117 -11.69 -9.16 5.23
CA THR A 117 -12.50 -8.88 4.04
C THR A 117 -13.69 -9.84 3.93
N THR A 118 -13.49 -11.14 4.10
CA THR A 118 -14.58 -12.13 4.11
C THR A 118 -15.60 -11.84 5.20
N LYS A 119 -15.15 -11.56 6.43
CA LYS A 119 -16.04 -11.25 7.57
C LYS A 119 -16.96 -10.06 7.28
N ASN A 120 -16.47 -9.07 6.55
CA ASN A 120 -17.18 -7.81 6.29
C ASN A 120 -17.88 -7.78 4.92
N GLY A 121 -17.90 -8.89 4.18
CA GLY A 121 -18.48 -8.93 2.83
C GLY A 121 -17.72 -8.08 1.80
N TRP A 122 -16.44 -7.82 2.05
CA TRP A 122 -15.56 -7.09 1.15
C TRP A 122 -14.84 -8.03 0.18
N THR A 123 -14.39 -7.49 -0.96
CA THR A 123 -13.70 -8.27 -1.98
C THR A 123 -12.20 -8.26 -1.73
N TYR A 124 -11.55 -9.42 -1.88
CA TYR A 124 -10.09 -9.52 -1.82
C TYR A 124 -9.56 -10.39 -2.96
N ASN A 125 -8.77 -9.73 -3.80
CA ASN A 125 -8.10 -10.30 -4.96
C ASN A 125 -6.59 -10.25 -4.76
N ILE A 126 -5.94 -11.34 -5.15
CA ILE A 126 -4.49 -11.46 -5.18
C ILE A 126 -4.05 -11.75 -6.61
N TYR A 127 -2.97 -11.09 -7.02
CA TYR A 127 -2.33 -11.30 -8.31
C TYR A 127 -0.83 -11.48 -8.07
N SER A 128 -0.20 -12.40 -8.81
CA SER A 128 1.22 -12.69 -8.60
C SER A 128 2.11 -11.57 -9.16
N GLN A 129 1.58 -10.81 -10.11
CA GLN A 129 2.27 -9.74 -10.82
C GLN A 129 1.28 -8.71 -11.38
N LEU A 130 1.74 -7.48 -11.56
CA LEU A 130 0.93 -6.35 -12.06
C LEU A 130 0.34 -6.58 -13.46
N SER A 131 1.02 -7.35 -14.32
CA SER A 131 0.53 -7.67 -15.66
C SER A 131 -0.72 -8.53 -15.70
N GLU A 132 -1.06 -9.20 -14.59
CA GLU A 132 -2.28 -10.02 -14.46
C GLU A 132 -3.50 -9.20 -14.05
N LEU A 133 -3.32 -7.91 -13.70
CA LEU A 133 -4.42 -7.07 -13.27
C LEU A 133 -5.38 -6.81 -14.44
N PRO A 134 -6.66 -7.23 -14.33
CA PRO A 134 -7.61 -7.07 -15.41
C PRO A 134 -8.08 -5.61 -15.53
N GLY A 135 -8.47 -5.27 -16.75
CA GLY A 135 -9.16 -4.02 -17.05
C GLY A 135 -8.27 -2.82 -17.35
N THR A 136 -8.93 -1.70 -17.58
CA THR A 136 -8.32 -0.40 -17.88
C THR A 136 -8.84 0.65 -16.92
N VAL A 137 -8.06 1.70 -16.74
CA VAL A 137 -8.38 2.89 -15.95
C VAL A 137 -8.29 4.10 -16.86
N LYS A 138 -9.16 5.09 -16.66
CA LYS A 138 -9.14 6.33 -17.42
C LYS A 138 -8.29 7.36 -16.70
N ILE A 139 -7.22 7.84 -17.34
CA ILE A 139 -6.30 8.85 -16.81
C ILE A 139 -6.18 9.97 -17.83
N ALA A 140 -6.55 11.20 -17.45
CA ALA A 140 -6.55 12.37 -18.32
C ALA A 140 -7.27 12.12 -19.66
N GLY A 141 -8.37 11.36 -19.61
CA GLY A 141 -9.15 11.00 -20.80
C GLY A 141 -8.67 9.76 -21.56
N VAL A 142 -7.48 9.23 -21.26
CA VAL A 142 -6.87 8.08 -21.96
C VAL A 142 -7.12 6.78 -21.19
N ASN A 143 -7.51 5.72 -21.90
CA ASN A 143 -7.63 4.38 -21.33
C ASN A 143 -6.24 3.74 -21.21
N THR A 144 -5.81 3.50 -19.98
CA THR A 144 -4.52 2.90 -19.65
C THR A 144 -4.75 1.53 -19.01
N LYS A 145 -3.92 0.53 -19.33
CA LYS A 145 -3.99 -0.76 -18.62
C LYS A 145 -3.77 -0.53 -17.13
N LYS A 146 -4.65 -1.09 -16.30
CA LYS A 146 -4.61 -0.87 -14.85
C LYS A 146 -3.26 -1.27 -14.25
N GLY A 147 -2.71 -2.41 -14.67
CA GLY A 147 -1.39 -2.88 -14.25
C GLY A 147 -0.26 -1.90 -14.58
N ASP A 148 -0.28 -1.31 -15.78
CA ASP A 148 0.75 -0.34 -16.20
C ASP A 148 0.68 0.95 -15.38
N PHE A 149 -0.53 1.46 -15.14
CA PHE A 149 -0.73 2.64 -14.28
C PHE A 149 -0.20 2.41 -12.87
N ILE A 150 -0.56 1.28 -12.24
CA ILE A 150 -0.13 0.96 -10.87
C ILE A 150 1.40 0.75 -10.82
N LYS A 151 1.98 0.11 -11.83
CA LYS A 151 3.44 -0.06 -11.96
C LYS A 151 4.15 1.28 -11.97
N ASP A 152 3.67 2.22 -12.77
CA ASP A 152 4.26 3.56 -12.85
C ASP A 152 4.04 4.36 -11.56
N LEU A 153 2.91 4.14 -10.87
CA LEU A 153 2.65 4.72 -9.56
C LEU A 153 3.65 4.23 -8.51
N PHE A 154 3.85 2.91 -8.36
CA PHE A 154 4.83 2.36 -7.43
C PHE A 154 6.26 2.83 -7.74
N LYS A 155 6.65 2.88 -9.02
CA LYS A 155 7.96 3.41 -9.43
C LYS A 155 8.18 4.87 -9.09
N LYS A 156 7.13 5.69 -9.07
CA LYS A 156 7.22 7.11 -8.66
C LYS A 156 7.44 7.18 -7.15
N LEU A 157 6.64 6.43 -6.40
CA LEU A 157 6.72 6.35 -4.94
C LEU A 157 8.06 5.80 -4.42
N SER A 158 8.74 4.96 -5.20
CA SER A 158 10.06 4.41 -4.86
C SER A 158 11.24 5.34 -5.19
N LYS A 159 10.98 6.48 -5.84
CA LYS A 159 12.01 7.46 -6.22
C LYS A 159 12.05 8.68 -5.30
N ASP A 160 11.05 8.81 -4.42
CA ASP A 160 10.94 9.82 -3.37
C ASP A 160 11.52 9.27 -2.04
#